data_AF-A0A8J3IDG8-F1
#
_entry.id   AF-A0A8J3IDG8-F1
#
_cell.length_a   1.000
_cell.length_b   1.000
_cell.length_c   1.000
_cell.angle_alpha   90.00
_cell.angle_beta   90.00
_cell.angle_gamma   90.00
#
_symmetry.space_group_name_H-M   'P 1'
#
loop_
_entity.id
_entity.type
_entity.pdbx_description
1 polymer ?
#
loop_
_entity_poly.entity_id
_entity_poly.type
_entity_poly.pdbx_seq_one_letter_code
_entity_poly.pdbx_strand_id
1 'polypeptide(L)' 'MIAVSEVKINPGDTFEIALKKFNRKVQQAGILAEARRRSHYESPQARRKRKAAAHQRKMRRFQRAS' A
#
# COMPACT_ATOMS: atom_id res chain seq x y z
N MET A 1 11.52 2.54 -7.75
CA MET A 1 12.14 2.85 -6.46
C MET A 1 11.03 2.73 -5.43
N ILE A 2 11.20 1.93 -4.38
CA ILE A 2 10.18 1.81 -3.32
C ILE A 2 10.11 3.18 -2.63
N ALA A 3 8.91 3.72 -2.44
CA ALA A 3 8.73 4.99 -1.74
C ALA A 3 9.12 4.85 -0.26
N VAL A 4 9.79 5.86 0.29
CA VAL A 4 10.12 5.93 1.72
C VAL A 4 9.02 6.71 2.44
N SER A 5 8.53 6.18 3.58
CA SER A 5 7.55 6.86 4.42
C SER A 5 8.22 7.46 5.66
N GLU A 6 8.08 8.77 5.86
CA GLU A 6 8.56 9.47 7.06
C GLU A 6 7.40 9.93 7.94
N VAL A 7 7.55 9.88 9.27
CA VAL A 7 6.61 10.48 10.23
C VAL A 7 7.41 11.31 11.22
N LYS A 8 7.07 12.61 11.33
CA LYS A 8 7.64 13.51 12.34
C LYS A 8 6.86 13.38 13.64
N ILE A 9 7.57 13.28 14.76
CA ILE A 9 7.00 13.12 16.10
C ILE A 9 7.09 14.48 16.80
N ASN A 10 5.98 14.93 17.41
CA ASN A 10 5.97 16.17 18.18
C ASN A 10 6.31 15.92 19.66
N PRO A 11 6.79 16.95 20.39
CA PRO A 11 7.00 16.83 21.84
C PRO A 11 5.65 16.56 22.53
N GLY A 12 5.48 15.35 23.08
CA GLY A 12 4.22 14.90 23.72
C GLY A 12 3.53 13.74 23.01
N ASP A 13 3.96 13.34 21.81
CA ASP A 13 3.49 12.09 21.19
C ASP A 13 4.19 10.88 21.83
N THR A 14 3.42 9.90 22.29
CA THR A 14 3.94 8.59 22.72
C THR A 14 4.43 7.79 21.51
N PHE A 15 5.47 6.97 21.69
CA PHE A 15 6.00 6.08 20.66
C PHE A 15 4.92 5.25 19.94
N GLU A 16 3.95 4.71 20.68
CA GLU A 16 2.87 3.89 20.10
C GLU A 16 2.00 4.66 19.09
N ILE A 17 1.73 5.93 19.37
CA ILE A 17 0.96 6.80 18.48
C ILE A 17 1.76 7.07 17.20
N ALA A 18 3.06 7.36 17.35
CA ALA A 18 3.96 7.54 16.21
C ALA A 18 4.06 6.27 15.35
N LEU A 19 4.18 5.10 15.97
CA LEU A 19 4.23 3.80 15.29
C LEU A 19 2.92 3.51 14.56
N LYS A 20 1.77 3.81 15.16
CA LYS A 20 0.46 3.65 14.52
C LYS A 20 0.32 4.58 13.30
N LYS A 21 0.73 5.85 13.42
CA LYS A 21 0.77 6.81 12.31
C LYS A 21 1.69 6.30 11.18
N PHE A 22 2.87 5.80 11.52
CA PHE A 22 3.83 5.24 10.57
C PHE A 22 3.27 4.01 9.84
N ASN A 23 2.73 3.03 10.57
CA ASN A 23 2.14 1.83 9.98
C ASN A 23 0.99 2.16 9.02
N ARG A 24 0.14 3.12 9.38
CA ARG A 24 -0.92 3.60 8.48
C ARG A 24 -0.33 4.23 7.21
N LYS A 25 0.71 5.07 7.34
CA LYS A 25 1.37 5.71 6.19
C LYS A 25 2.05 4.69 5.26
N VAL A 26 2.72 3.69 5.82
CA VAL A 26 3.32 2.56 5.07
C VAL A 26 2.26 1.78 4.30
N GLN A 27 1.13 1.47 4.94
CA GLN A 27 0.02 0.75 4.32
C GLN A 27 -0.62 1.57 3.20
N GLN A 28 -0.89 2.86 3.44
CA GLN A 28 -1.49 3.75 2.45
C GLN A 28 -0.58 3.97 1.23
N ALA A 29 0.72 4.13 1.46
CA ALA A 29 1.71 4.20 0.38
C ALA A 29 1.88 2.87 -0.38
N GLY A 30 1.34 1.76 0.15
CA GLY A 30 1.39 0.46 -0.50
C GLY A 30 2.80 -0.14 -0.59
N ILE A 31 3.74 0.33 0.25
CA ILE A 31 5.16 -0.02 0.23
C ILE A 31 5.37 -1.53 0.30
N LEU A 32 4.71 -2.19 1.25
CA LEU A 32 4.83 -3.66 1.42
C LEU A 32 4.24 -4.43 0.23
N ALA A 33 3.16 -3.91 -0.37
CA ALA A 33 2.55 -4.53 -1.54
C ALA A 33 3.41 -4.33 -2.80
N GLU A 34 4.17 -3.24 -2.87
CA GLU A 34 5.14 -3.01 -3.94
C GLU A 34 6.37 -3.89 -3.77
N ALA A 35 6.92 -3.99 -2.56
CA ALA A 35 8.05 -4.87 -2.25
C ALA A 35 7.75 -6.33 -2.65
N ARG A 36 6.58 -6.86 -2.25
CA ARG A 36 6.14 -8.21 -2.66
C ARG A 36 5.93 -8.38 -4.18
N ARG A 37 5.57 -7.32 -4.89
CA ARG A 37 5.43 -7.37 -6.36
C ARG A 37 6.76 -7.33 -7.09
N ARG A 38 7.79 -6.72 -6.48
CA ARG A 38 9.13 -6.57 -7.06
C ARG A 38 10.10 -7.68 -6.64
N SER A 39 9.75 -8.52 -5.66
CA SER A 39 10.62 -9.60 -5.20
C SER A 39 10.89 -10.67 -6.26
N HIS A 40 10.03 -10.77 -7.28
CA HIS A 40 10.20 -11.70 -8.38
C HIS A 40 9.88 -11.00 -9.71
N TYR A 41 10.52 -11.44 -10.79
CA TYR A 41 10.16 -10.99 -12.12
C TYR A 41 8.74 -11.42 -12.46
N GLU A 42 8.00 -10.52 -13.11
CA GLU A 42 6.66 -10.80 -13.58
C GLU A 42 6.57 -10.43 -15.05
N SER A 43 6.11 -11.39 -15.86
CA SER A 43 5.96 -11.19 -17.29
C SER A 43 4.99 -10.03 -17.60
N PRO A 44 5.14 -9.34 -18.74
CA PRO A 44 4.26 -8.24 -19.13
C PRO A 44 2.77 -8.61 -19.12
N GLN A 45 2.45 -9.85 -19.53
CA GLN A 45 1.08 -10.35 -19.55
C GLN A 45 0.53 -10.59 -18.15
N ALA A 46 1.31 -11.20 -17.25
CA ALA A 46 0.92 -11.37 -15.85
C ALA A 46 0.67 -10.02 -15.19
N ARG A 47 1.51 -9.02 -15.49
CA ARG A 47 1.33 -7.64 -15.01
C ARG A 47 0.03 -7.00 -15.47
N ARG A 48 -0.37 -7.19 -16.73
CA ARG A 48 -1.65 -6.69 -17.26
C ARG A 48 -2.84 -7.39 -16.56
N LYS A 49 -2.81 -8.73 -16.46
CA LYS A 49 -3.86 -9.52 -15.80
C LYS A 49 -4.06 -9.10 -14.33
N ARG A 50 -2.97 -8.94 -13.57
CA ARG A 50 -3.03 -8.50 -12.17
C ARG A 50 -3.59 -7.09 -12.01
N LYS A 51 -3.22 -6.14 -12.88
CA LYS A 51 -3.77 -4.78 -12.86
C LYS A 51 -5.29 -4.78 -13.14
N ALA A 52 -5.74 -5.52 -14.14
CA ALA A 52 -7.16 -5.65 -14.47
C ALA A 52 -7.96 -6.26 -13.30
N ALA A 53 -7.48 -7.35 -12.72
CA ALA A 53 -8.12 -7.98 -11.56
C ALA A 53 -8.18 -7.05 -10.34
N ALA A 54 -7.13 -6.27 -10.07
CA ALA A 54 -7.12 -5.29 -9.01
C ALA A 54 -8.16 -4.17 -9.23
N HIS A 55 -8.29 -3.68 -10.47
CA HIS A 55 -9.30 -2.69 -10.84
C HIS A 55 -10.72 -3.23 -10.65
N GLN A 56 -11.01 -4.43 -11.18
CA GLN A 56 -12.31 -5.07 -11.03
C GLN A 56 -12.69 -5.28 -9.56
N ARG A 57 -11.75 -5.73 -8.71
CA ARG A 57 -11.99 -5.86 -7.26
C ARG A 57 -12.33 -4.51 -6.62
N LYS A 58 -11.66 -3.42 -7.00
CA LYS A 58 -11.95 -2.07 -6.50
C LYS A 58 -13.35 -1.63 -6.90
N MET A 59 -13.75 -1.84 -8.16
CA MET A 59 -15.09 -1.50 -8.66
C MET A 59 -16.18 -2.30 -7.94
N ARG A 60 -16.01 -3.62 -7.78
CA ARG A 60 -16.94 -4.46 -7.03
C ARG A 60 -17.08 -4.01 -5.57
N ARG A 61 -16.01 -3.56 -4.93
CA ARG A 61 -16.07 -3.04 -3.57
C ARG A 61 -16.84 -1.71 -3.50
N PHE A 62 -16.64 -0.83 -4.48
CA PHE A 62 -17.36 0.44 -4.56
C PHE A 62 -18.86 0.22 -4.75
N GLN A 63 -19.25 -0.68 -5.67
CA GLN A 63 -20.65 -1.05 -5.92
C GLN A 63 -21.34 -1.66 -4.70
N ARG A 64 -20.60 -2.37 -3.82
CA ARG A 64 -21.16 -2.95 -2.58
C ARG A 64 -21.28 -1.94 -1.44
N ALA A 65 -20.62 -0.80 -1.56
CA ALA A 65 -20.65 0.27 -0.56
C ALA A 65 -21.59 1.42 -0.96
N SER A 66 -22.15 1.36 -2.17
CA SER A 66 -23.26 2.20 -2.65
C SER A 66 -24.57 1.47 -2.39
#